data_AF-A0A916R213-F1
#
_entry.id   AF-A0A916R213-F1
#
_cell.length_a   1.000
_cell.length_b   1.000
_cell.length_c   1.000
_cell.angle_alpha   90.00
_cell.angle_beta   90.00
_cell.angle_gamma   90.00
#
_symmetry.space_group_name_H-M   'P 1'
#
loop_
_entity.id
_entity.type
_entity.pdbx_description
1 polymer ?
#
loop_
_entity_poly.entity_id
_entity_poly.type
_entity_poly.pdbx_seq_one_letter_code
_entity_poly.pdbx_strand_id
1 'polypeptide(L)'
;MTNTPQTLGEALNRLTITPPAPWHIALRRLAILLVSLIAAIFAYKVFQHKAAPLIALAVTPLLSMLFPLRHSQRRHWLLKLDRHGLLQHLQLDAKTAVFDGSNIYHLGLKQNVGPLPLRALADRLREEGYRIVCFFDANIYFTLRDNGNIPPRSGRFHPNMLCDAFGLSALEIYVVPKGVQADKFIVETLSHLPISFAVTNDRFRDYEAQYSLLRESNDWRKGVTLKGGTIQLYQHRFNPPLELSAQKRKTPRPAGRRV
;
A
#
# COMPACT_ATOMS: atom_id res chain seq x y z
N MET A 1 -9.19 28.65 -8.18
CA MET A 1 -8.97 27.32 -8.79
C MET A 1 -9.12 26.29 -7.69
N THR A 2 -10.22 25.55 -7.66
CA THR A 2 -10.42 24.46 -6.70
C THR A 2 -9.54 23.30 -7.13
N ASN A 3 -8.32 23.23 -6.61
CA ASN A 3 -7.45 22.08 -6.81
C ASN A 3 -8.17 20.86 -6.24
N THR A 4 -8.63 19.96 -7.12
CA THR A 4 -9.16 18.67 -6.69
C THR A 4 -8.11 17.96 -5.84
N PRO A 5 -8.48 17.42 -4.67
CA PRO A 5 -7.54 16.75 -3.77
C PRO A 5 -6.87 15.60 -4.53
N GLN A 6 -5.55 15.67 -4.63
CA GLN A 6 -4.77 14.67 -5.36
C GLN A 6 -4.64 13.41 -4.52
N THR A 7 -4.79 12.25 -5.15
CA THR A 7 -4.57 10.95 -4.50
C THR A 7 -3.16 10.41 -4.73
N LEU A 8 -2.70 9.51 -3.86
CA LEU A 8 -1.41 8.84 -3.95
C LEU A 8 -1.35 8.00 -5.23
N GLY A 9 -2.47 7.38 -5.62
CA GLY A 9 -2.61 6.69 -6.90
C GLY A 9 -2.30 7.60 -8.08
N GLU A 10 -2.90 8.79 -8.11
CA GLU A 10 -2.66 9.79 -9.17
C GLU A 10 -1.23 10.32 -9.15
N ALA A 11 -0.69 10.64 -7.98
CA ALA A 11 0.68 11.13 -7.82
C ALA A 11 1.71 10.12 -8.37
N LEU A 12 1.59 8.87 -7.95
CA LEU A 12 2.50 7.80 -8.36
C LEU A 12 2.35 7.44 -9.85
N ASN A 13 1.12 7.45 -10.37
CA ASN A 13 0.92 7.21 -11.81
C ASN A 13 1.53 8.31 -12.67
N ARG A 14 1.61 9.57 -12.19
CA ARG A 14 2.32 10.64 -12.92
C ARG A 14 3.83 10.39 -12.98
N LEU A 15 4.43 9.89 -11.89
CA LEU A 15 5.86 9.56 -11.84
C LEU A 15 6.25 8.44 -12.79
N THR A 16 5.32 7.55 -13.13
CA THR A 16 5.61 6.39 -13.99
C THR A 16 5.29 6.59 -15.47
N ILE A 17 4.79 7.77 -15.86
CA ILE A 17 4.65 8.14 -17.27
C ILE A 17 5.99 8.69 -17.74
N THR A 18 6.96 7.80 -17.98
CA THR A 18 8.07 8.13 -18.87
C THR A 18 7.67 7.70 -20.28
N PRO A 19 7.56 8.63 -21.25
CA PRO A 19 7.39 8.22 -22.64
C PRO A 19 8.59 7.35 -23.02
N PRO A 20 8.40 6.23 -23.74
CA PRO A 20 9.54 5.45 -24.18
C PRO A 20 10.44 6.32 -25.05
N ALA A 21 11.75 6.18 -24.86
CA ALA A 21 12.70 6.90 -25.67
C ALA A 21 12.41 6.63 -27.17
N PRO A 22 12.52 7.64 -28.05
CA PRO A 22 12.14 7.54 -29.46
C PRO A 22 12.75 6.31 -30.17
N TRP A 23 13.98 5.94 -29.79
CA TRP A 23 14.68 4.79 -30.36
C TRP A 23 14.05 3.44 -30.01
N HIS A 24 13.39 3.28 -28.86
CA HIS A 24 12.67 2.04 -28.52
C HIS A 24 11.46 1.83 -29.44
N ILE A 25 10.78 2.92 -29.81
CA ILE A 25 9.68 2.89 -30.77
C ILE A 25 10.23 2.50 -32.15
N ALA A 26 11.35 3.10 -32.57
CA ALA A 26 12.01 2.78 -33.83
C ALA A 26 12.48 1.31 -33.90
N LEU A 27 13.16 0.82 -32.87
CA LEU A 27 13.66 -0.56 -32.81
C LEU A 27 12.52 -1.59 -32.87
N ARG A 28 11.41 -1.32 -32.16
CA ARG A 28 10.25 -2.22 -32.17
C ARG A 28 9.54 -2.23 -33.52
N ARG A 29 9.44 -1.08 -34.20
CA ARG A 29 8.93 -0.99 -35.58
C ARG A 29 9.81 -1.77 -36.55
N LEU A 30 11.14 -1.64 -36.42
CA LEU A 30 12.10 -2.41 -37.20
C LEU A 30 11.92 -3.92 -36.98
N ALA A 31 11.75 -4.36 -35.74
CA ALA A 31 11.52 -5.77 -35.41
C ALA A 31 10.23 -6.31 -36.06
N ILE A 32 9.14 -5.55 -36.02
CA ILE A 32 7.87 -5.93 -36.67
C ILE A 32 8.05 -6.05 -38.19
N LEU A 33 8.76 -5.10 -38.81
CA LEU A 33 9.08 -5.14 -40.24
C LEU A 33 9.89 -6.40 -40.61
N LEU A 34 10.92 -6.72 -39.82
CA LEU A 34 11.76 -7.90 -40.05
C LEU A 34 10.96 -9.21 -39.90
N VAL A 35 10.13 -9.33 -38.86
CA VAL A 35 9.27 -10.51 -38.66
C VAL A 35 8.27 -10.67 -39.80
N SER A 36 7.67 -9.56 -40.25
CA SER A 36 6.71 -9.57 -41.38
C SER A 36 7.39 -9.98 -42.69
N LEU A 37 8.61 -9.50 -42.93
CA LEU A 37 9.43 -9.90 -44.08
C LEU A 37 9.76 -11.40 -44.06
N ILE A 38 10.21 -11.92 -42.91
CA ILE A 38 10.52 -13.35 -42.73
C ILE A 38 9.27 -14.20 -42.98
N ALA A 39 8.13 -13.83 -42.39
CA ALA A 39 6.87 -14.54 -42.56
C ALA A 39 6.42 -14.57 -44.03
N ALA A 40 6.61 -13.47 -44.76
CA ALA A 40 6.23 -13.40 -46.16
C ALA A 40 7.16 -14.20 -47.08
N ILE A 41 8.47 -14.21 -46.82
CA ILE A 41 9.42 -15.09 -47.54
C ILE A 41 9.04 -16.55 -47.33
N PHE A 42 8.71 -16.94 -46.09
CA PHE A 42 8.26 -18.29 -45.76
C PHE A 42 6.95 -18.64 -46.50
N ALA A 43 5.95 -17.76 -46.45
CA ALA A 43 4.69 -17.95 -47.17
C ALA A 43 4.89 -18.05 -48.69
N TYR A 44 5.77 -17.23 -49.28
CA TYR A 44 6.07 -17.31 -50.71
C TYR A 44 6.63 -18.68 -51.14
N LYS A 45 7.50 -19.27 -50.31
CA LYS A 45 8.04 -20.61 -50.55
C LYS A 45 6.97 -21.71 -50.39
N VAL A 46 6.11 -21.60 -49.39
CA VAL A 46 5.07 -22.62 -49.11
C VAL A 46 3.94 -22.61 -50.15
N PHE A 47 3.52 -21.42 -50.61
CA PHE A 47 2.35 -21.25 -51.48
C PHE A 47 2.68 -21.20 -52.98
N GLN A 48 3.85 -21.69 -53.39
CA GLN A 48 4.26 -21.88 -54.79
C GLN A 48 4.00 -20.64 -55.67
N HIS A 49 4.52 -19.48 -55.27
CA HIS A 49 4.56 -18.27 -56.10
C HIS A 49 3.20 -17.63 -56.48
N LYS A 50 2.11 -17.93 -55.78
CA LYS A 50 0.86 -17.14 -55.93
C LYS A 50 1.05 -15.73 -55.35
N ALA A 51 0.31 -14.73 -55.82
CA ALA A 51 0.47 -13.32 -55.43
C ALA A 51 -0.01 -12.97 -53.99
N ALA A 52 -0.73 -13.88 -53.31
CA ALA A 52 -1.26 -13.70 -51.96
C ALA A 52 -0.23 -13.30 -50.84
N PRO A 53 1.02 -13.81 -50.80
CA PRO A 53 1.99 -13.44 -49.77
C PRO A 53 2.57 -12.04 -49.97
N LEU A 54 2.52 -11.47 -51.18
CA LEU A 54 2.95 -10.08 -51.42
C LEU A 54 1.96 -9.07 -50.83
N ILE A 55 0.65 -9.38 -50.88
CA ILE A 55 -0.40 -8.54 -50.28
C ILE A 55 -0.29 -8.55 -48.75
N ALA A 56 -0.02 -9.72 -48.15
CA ALA A 56 0.19 -9.83 -46.70
C ALA A 56 1.40 -9.02 -46.19
N LEU A 57 2.45 -8.89 -47.02
CA LEU A 57 3.69 -8.15 -46.73
C LEU A 57 3.46 -6.63 -46.67
N ALA A 58 2.53 -6.09 -47.48
CA ALA A 58 2.19 -4.67 -47.47
C ALA A 58 1.21 -4.30 -46.34
N VAL A 59 0.28 -5.18 -46.03
CA VAL A 59 -0.86 -4.88 -45.13
C VAL A 59 -0.48 -4.96 -43.65
N THR A 60 0.37 -5.91 -43.25
CA THR A 60 0.80 -6.08 -41.85
C THR A 60 1.57 -4.90 -41.24
N PRO A 61 2.59 -4.32 -41.89
CA PRO A 61 3.27 -3.15 -41.33
C PRO A 61 2.37 -1.91 -41.32
N LEU A 62 1.51 -1.74 -42.32
CA LEU A 62 0.55 -0.63 -42.38
C LEU A 62 -0.47 -0.70 -41.24
N LEU A 63 -1.06 -1.87 -40.96
CA LEU A 63 -1.92 -2.08 -39.79
C LEU A 63 -1.17 -1.88 -38.47
N SER A 64 0.09 -2.32 -38.37
CA SER A 64 0.88 -2.10 -37.16
C SER A 64 1.18 -0.62 -36.88
N MET A 65 1.16 0.24 -37.91
CA MET A 65 1.26 1.70 -37.77
C MET A 65 -0.07 2.34 -37.33
N LEU A 66 -1.21 1.70 -37.62
CA LEU A 66 -2.55 2.18 -37.27
C LEU A 66 -2.98 1.82 -35.84
N PHE A 67 -2.41 0.77 -35.24
CA PHE A 67 -2.65 0.45 -33.84
C PHE A 67 -1.69 1.26 -32.95
N PRO A 68 -2.19 2.24 -32.16
CA PRO A 68 -1.34 2.94 -31.21
C PRO A 68 -0.70 1.91 -30.29
N LEU A 69 0.62 1.99 -30.12
CA LEU A 69 1.34 1.20 -29.15
C LEU A 69 0.64 1.39 -27.82
N ARG A 70 -0.07 0.35 -27.33
CA ARG A 70 -0.58 0.36 -25.97
C ARG A 70 0.64 0.49 -25.05
N HIS A 71 0.89 1.72 -24.61
CA HIS A 71 1.85 1.97 -23.57
C HIS A 71 1.35 1.21 -22.35
N SER A 72 2.03 0.12 -22.03
CA SER A 72 1.85 -0.52 -20.74
C SER A 72 2.40 0.48 -19.72
N GLN A 73 1.50 1.31 -19.17
CA GLN A 73 1.82 2.18 -18.06
C GLN A 73 2.41 1.28 -16.96
N ARG A 74 3.71 1.43 -16.70
CA ARG A 74 4.34 0.72 -15.59
C ARG A 74 3.71 1.30 -14.33
N ARG A 75 2.80 0.57 -13.68
CA ARG A 75 2.28 1.01 -12.39
C ARG A 75 3.41 1.06 -11.38
N HIS A 76 3.41 2.09 -10.54
CA HIS A 76 4.35 2.18 -9.43
C HIS A 76 4.28 0.91 -8.58
N TRP A 77 5.42 0.44 -8.07
CA TRP A 77 5.49 -0.85 -7.39
C TRP A 77 4.56 -0.91 -6.16
N LEU A 78 4.40 0.22 -5.47
CA LEU A 78 3.47 0.38 -4.35
C LEU A 78 2.03 0.07 -4.77
N LEU A 79 1.57 0.64 -5.88
CA LEU A 79 0.22 0.42 -6.44
C LEU A 79 0.07 -0.96 -7.09
N LYS A 80 1.16 -1.52 -7.64
CA LYS A 80 1.14 -2.86 -8.23
C LYS A 80 0.90 -3.94 -7.16
N LEU A 81 1.39 -3.72 -5.94
CA LEU A 81 1.24 -4.66 -4.83
C LEU A 81 0.01 -4.38 -3.96
N ASP A 82 -0.64 -3.23 -4.14
CA ASP A 82 -1.87 -2.84 -3.45
C ASP A 82 -3.09 -3.62 -3.95
N ARG A 83 -3.28 -4.82 -3.41
CA ARG A 83 -4.35 -5.73 -3.83
C ARG A 83 -5.76 -5.22 -3.50
N HIS A 84 -5.88 -4.37 -2.49
CA HIS A 84 -7.16 -3.89 -1.97
C HIS A 84 -7.47 -2.48 -2.44
N GLY A 85 -6.56 -1.83 -3.18
CA GLY A 85 -6.71 -0.45 -3.60
C GLY A 85 -6.72 0.52 -2.41
N LEU A 86 -6.15 0.17 -1.26
CA LEU A 86 -6.14 1.05 -0.09
C LEU A 86 -5.25 2.27 -0.36
N LEU A 87 -4.05 2.02 -0.87
CA LEU A 87 -3.00 3.04 -1.05
C LEU A 87 -3.36 4.00 -2.17
N GLN A 88 -4.00 3.53 -3.25
CA GLN A 88 -4.36 4.41 -4.37
C GLN A 88 -5.32 5.55 -3.99
N HIS A 89 -6.12 5.39 -2.93
CA HIS A 89 -7.12 6.38 -2.51
C HIS A 89 -6.63 7.33 -1.40
N LEU A 90 -5.39 7.21 -0.93
CA LEU A 90 -4.85 8.12 0.08
C LEU A 90 -4.68 9.51 -0.52
N GLN A 91 -5.41 10.49 0.00
CA GLN A 91 -5.30 11.89 -0.45
C GLN A 91 -4.05 12.55 0.15
N LEU A 92 -3.31 13.33 -0.63
CA LEU A 92 -2.04 13.92 -0.19
C LEU A 92 -2.23 15.11 0.78
N ASP A 93 -3.40 15.74 0.74
CA ASP A 93 -3.78 16.93 1.51
C ASP A 93 -4.55 16.61 2.81
N ALA A 94 -4.80 15.33 3.08
CA ALA A 94 -5.43 14.88 4.31
C ALA A 94 -4.41 14.18 5.22
N LYS A 95 -4.47 14.50 6.52
CA LYS A 95 -3.57 13.92 7.53
C LYS A 95 -3.80 12.42 7.64
N THR A 96 -2.71 11.66 7.56
CA THR A 96 -2.71 10.21 7.74
C THR A 96 -1.71 9.84 8.84
N ALA A 97 -2.13 9.01 9.78
CA ALA A 97 -1.24 8.33 10.69
C ALA A 97 -0.95 6.93 10.13
N VAL A 98 0.31 6.70 9.77
CA VAL A 98 0.78 5.44 9.19
C VAL A 98 1.34 4.57 10.31
N PHE A 99 0.64 3.51 10.69
CA PHE A 99 1.06 2.62 11.76
C PHE A 99 1.96 1.51 11.26
N ASP A 100 3.05 1.28 11.99
CA ASP A 100 3.78 0.02 11.95
C ASP A 100 3.13 -0.95 12.94
N GLY A 101 2.09 -1.64 12.45
CA GLY A 101 1.22 -2.45 13.29
C GLY A 101 1.96 -3.61 13.96
N SER A 102 2.92 -4.23 13.25
CA SER A 102 3.79 -5.27 13.81
C SER A 102 4.62 -4.73 14.97
N ASN A 103 5.30 -3.58 14.80
CA ASN A 103 6.14 -2.97 15.83
C ASN A 103 5.35 -2.60 17.09
N ILE A 104 4.19 -1.94 16.91
CA ILE A 104 3.35 -1.52 18.04
C ILE A 104 2.74 -2.74 18.75
N TYR A 105 2.34 -3.78 18.01
CA TYR A 105 1.84 -5.01 18.62
C TYR A 105 2.93 -5.72 19.43
N HIS A 106 4.16 -5.82 18.91
CA HIS A 106 5.29 -6.37 19.66
C HIS A 106 5.62 -5.56 20.92
N LEU A 107 5.51 -4.23 20.88
CA LEU A 107 5.63 -3.38 22.07
C LEU A 107 4.55 -3.76 23.12
N GLY A 108 3.31 -3.92 22.69
CA GLY A 108 2.22 -4.32 23.56
C GLY A 108 2.41 -5.71 24.17
N LEU A 109 2.94 -6.67 23.40
CA LEU A 109 3.30 -8.00 23.91
C LEU A 109 4.39 -7.92 24.99
N LYS A 110 5.46 -7.13 24.77
CA LYS A 110 6.53 -6.93 25.77
C LYS A 110 6.02 -6.34 27.09
N GLN A 111 4.89 -5.64 27.05
CA GLN A 111 4.26 -5.00 28.22
C GLN A 111 3.01 -5.74 28.70
N ASN A 112 2.75 -6.97 28.20
CA ASN A 112 1.59 -7.81 28.56
C ASN A 112 0.22 -7.16 28.31
N VAL A 113 0.11 -6.28 27.31
CA VAL A 113 -1.12 -5.57 26.94
C VAL A 113 -1.58 -5.86 25.51
N GLY A 114 -0.81 -6.67 24.77
CA GLY A 114 -1.17 -7.18 23.44
C GLY A 114 -1.57 -6.08 22.45
N PRO A 115 -2.75 -6.17 21.80
CA PRO A 115 -3.16 -5.22 20.76
C PRO A 115 -3.72 -3.90 21.31
N LEU A 116 -3.92 -3.77 22.62
CA LEU A 116 -4.58 -2.60 23.24
C LEU A 116 -3.91 -1.25 22.90
N PRO A 117 -2.57 -1.11 22.89
CA PRO A 117 -1.94 0.16 22.57
C PRO A 117 -2.25 0.66 21.17
N LEU A 118 -2.20 -0.24 20.18
CA LEU A 118 -2.48 0.09 18.78
C LEU A 118 -3.93 0.55 18.63
N ARG A 119 -4.87 -0.20 19.22
CA ARG A 119 -6.29 0.16 19.22
C ARG A 119 -6.52 1.56 19.78
N ALA A 120 -6.04 1.81 20.99
CA ALA A 120 -6.24 3.08 21.68
C ALA A 120 -5.62 4.27 20.90
N LEU A 121 -4.45 4.07 20.30
CA LEU A 121 -3.81 5.08 19.44
C LEU A 121 -4.62 5.34 18.17
N ALA A 122 -5.09 4.29 17.50
CA ALA A 122 -5.88 4.42 16.28
C ALA A 122 -7.19 5.15 16.55
N ASP A 123 -7.91 4.75 17.61
CA ASP A 123 -9.15 5.41 18.04
C ASP A 123 -8.92 6.88 18.34
N ARG A 124 -7.87 7.20 19.11
CA ARG A 124 -7.59 8.58 19.49
C ARG A 124 -7.15 9.45 18.32
N LEU A 125 -6.29 8.95 17.44
CA LEU A 125 -5.88 9.71 16.25
C LEU A 125 -7.04 9.90 15.26
N ARG A 126 -7.95 8.92 15.18
CA ARG A 126 -9.19 9.07 14.39
C ARG A 126 -10.09 10.18 14.94
N GLU A 127 -10.25 10.27 16.27
CA GLU A 127 -10.97 11.37 16.92
C GLU A 127 -10.35 12.74 16.61
N GLU A 128 -9.04 12.80 16.42
CA GLU A 128 -8.30 14.02 16.05
C GLU A 128 -8.27 14.31 14.53
N GLY A 129 -9.03 13.54 13.75
CA GLY A 129 -9.21 13.75 12.32
C GLY A 129 -8.13 13.14 11.42
N TYR A 130 -7.28 12.26 11.96
CA TYR A 130 -6.34 11.49 11.14
C TYR A 130 -7.06 10.32 10.48
N ARG A 131 -6.73 10.06 9.23
CA ARG A 131 -6.97 8.74 8.64
C ARG A 131 -5.94 7.76 9.17
N ILE A 132 -6.35 6.51 9.38
CA ILE A 132 -5.47 5.46 9.86
C ILE A 132 -5.10 4.54 8.70
N VAL A 133 -3.81 4.24 8.56
CA VAL A 133 -3.34 3.16 7.68
C VAL A 133 -2.34 2.34 8.47
N CYS A 134 -2.64 1.08 8.71
CA CYS A 134 -1.86 0.19 9.55
C CYS A 134 -1.26 -0.94 8.72
N PHE A 135 0.07 -0.93 8.61
CA PHE A 135 0.83 -1.95 7.91
C PHE A 135 1.19 -3.08 8.86
N PHE A 136 0.98 -4.31 8.42
CA PHE A 136 1.40 -5.50 9.15
C PHE A 136 2.26 -6.39 8.25
N ASP A 137 3.23 -7.07 8.87
CA ASP A 137 4.00 -8.11 8.20
C ASP A 137 3.10 -9.28 7.79
N ALA A 138 3.54 -10.03 6.78
CA ALA A 138 2.81 -11.18 6.27
C ALA A 138 2.57 -12.29 7.32
N ASN A 139 3.31 -12.29 8.43
CA ASN A 139 3.21 -13.29 9.50
C ASN A 139 2.27 -12.88 10.66
N ILE A 140 1.66 -11.68 10.63
CA ILE A 140 0.91 -11.13 11.77
C ILE A 140 -0.15 -12.08 12.34
N TYR A 141 -0.85 -12.81 11.47
CA TYR A 141 -1.89 -13.75 11.90
C TYR A 141 -1.33 -14.90 12.75
N PHE A 142 -0.12 -15.38 12.44
CA PHE A 142 0.56 -16.38 13.26
C PHE A 142 0.93 -15.78 14.61
N THR A 143 1.52 -14.58 14.62
CA THR A 143 1.88 -13.86 15.85
C THR A 143 0.67 -13.63 16.77
N LEU A 144 -0.50 -13.26 16.21
CA LEU A 144 -1.72 -13.10 16.99
C LEU A 144 -2.21 -14.42 17.60
N ARG A 145 -2.19 -15.49 16.81
CA ARG A 145 -2.66 -16.81 17.26
C ARG A 145 -1.77 -17.37 18.37
N ASP A 146 -0.46 -17.31 18.16
CA ASP A 146 0.53 -17.90 19.06
C ASP A 146 0.57 -17.15 20.42
N ASN A 147 0.09 -15.90 20.46
CA ASN A 147 -0.08 -15.11 21.69
C ASN A 147 -1.54 -15.07 22.21
N GLY A 148 -2.44 -15.91 21.66
CA GLY A 148 -3.82 -16.03 22.13
C GLY A 148 -4.73 -14.83 21.86
N ASN A 149 -4.32 -13.92 20.97
CA ASN A 149 -5.11 -12.73 20.62
C ASN A 149 -6.13 -12.98 19.49
N ILE A 150 -6.10 -14.16 18.86
CA ILE A 150 -7.16 -14.68 18.00
C ILE A 150 -7.42 -16.16 18.32
N PRO A 151 -8.61 -16.71 18.04
CA PRO A 151 -8.95 -18.09 18.38
C PRO A 151 -7.97 -19.12 17.79
N PRO A 152 -7.64 -20.20 18.52
CA PRO A 152 -6.70 -21.24 18.07
C PRO A 152 -7.29 -22.19 17.01
N ARG A 153 -8.58 -22.11 16.70
CA ARG A 153 -9.27 -23.09 15.84
C ARG A 153 -9.07 -22.87 14.34
N SER A 154 -8.99 -24.01 13.65
CA SER A 154 -8.78 -24.27 12.23
C SER A 154 -9.70 -23.49 11.29
N GLY A 155 -9.24 -22.35 10.80
CA GLY A 155 -9.87 -21.59 9.73
C GLY A 155 -8.82 -20.86 8.91
N ARG A 156 -9.16 -20.46 7.68
CA ARG A 156 -8.29 -19.55 6.92
C ARG A 156 -8.22 -18.22 7.64
N PHE A 157 -7.04 -17.61 7.66
CA PHE A 157 -6.89 -16.24 8.15
C PHE A 157 -7.77 -15.29 7.34
N HIS A 158 -8.58 -14.50 8.05
CA HIS A 158 -9.53 -13.56 7.46
C HIS A 158 -9.22 -12.14 7.95
N PRO A 159 -9.30 -11.11 7.09
CA PRO A 159 -9.05 -9.72 7.47
C PRO A 159 -9.83 -9.24 8.71
N ASN A 160 -11.06 -9.73 8.89
CA ASN A 160 -11.89 -9.42 10.06
C ASN A 160 -11.22 -9.78 11.39
N MET A 161 -10.36 -10.81 11.42
CA MET A 161 -9.62 -11.16 12.64
C MET A 161 -8.67 -10.03 13.07
N LEU A 162 -8.04 -9.34 12.12
CA LEU A 162 -7.20 -8.17 12.40
C LEU A 162 -8.07 -6.98 12.80
N CYS A 163 -9.22 -6.80 12.14
CA CYS A 163 -10.18 -5.75 12.49
C CYS A 163 -10.61 -5.90 13.97
N ASP A 164 -10.99 -7.12 14.37
CA ASP A 164 -11.45 -7.42 15.72
C ASP A 164 -10.32 -7.35 16.75
N ALA A 165 -9.12 -7.83 16.41
CA ALA A 165 -7.96 -7.80 17.30
C ALA A 165 -7.50 -6.36 17.56
N PHE A 166 -7.45 -5.51 16.52
CA PHE A 166 -6.85 -4.18 16.61
C PHE A 166 -7.86 -3.03 16.69
N GLY A 167 -9.16 -3.28 16.52
CA GLY A 167 -10.17 -2.20 16.46
C GLY A 167 -10.04 -1.33 15.22
N LEU A 168 -9.57 -1.92 14.12
CA LEU A 168 -9.40 -1.26 12.83
C LEU A 168 -10.51 -1.70 11.88
N SER A 169 -10.80 -0.88 10.88
CA SER A 169 -11.62 -1.28 9.74
C SER A 169 -10.77 -1.95 8.66
N ALA A 170 -11.42 -2.72 7.76
CA ALA A 170 -10.72 -3.38 6.65
C ALA A 170 -10.01 -2.39 5.71
N LEU A 171 -10.46 -1.13 5.64
CA LEU A 171 -9.86 -0.06 4.84
C LEU A 171 -8.70 0.66 5.56
N GLU A 172 -8.43 0.30 6.81
CA GLU A 172 -7.30 0.82 7.59
C GLU A 172 -6.19 -0.23 7.74
N ILE A 173 -6.39 -1.47 7.24
CA ILE A 173 -5.43 -2.57 7.39
C ILE A 173 -4.76 -2.88 6.05
N TYR A 174 -3.43 -2.92 6.05
CA TYR A 174 -2.64 -3.41 4.94
C TYR A 174 -1.69 -4.50 5.41
N VAL A 175 -1.96 -5.76 5.05
CA VAL A 175 -1.02 -6.86 5.27
C VAL A 175 -0.12 -6.98 4.05
N VAL A 176 1.18 -6.81 4.24
CA VAL A 176 2.13 -6.87 3.12
C VAL A 176 2.20 -8.28 2.50
N PRO A 177 2.53 -8.39 1.20
CA PRO A 177 2.73 -9.69 0.57
C PRO A 177 3.82 -10.51 1.27
N LYS A 178 3.68 -11.85 1.22
CA LYS A 178 4.72 -12.77 1.72
C LYS A 178 6.07 -12.47 1.07
N GLY A 179 7.12 -12.44 1.89
CA GLY A 179 8.49 -12.17 1.44
C GLY A 179 8.80 -10.67 1.27
N VAL A 180 7.89 -9.78 1.65
CA VAL A 180 8.12 -8.34 1.68
C VAL A 180 8.03 -7.83 3.12
N GLN A 181 8.88 -6.88 3.48
CA GLN A 181 8.89 -6.21 4.79
C GLN A 181 7.88 -5.05 4.82
N ALA A 182 7.17 -4.89 5.94
CA ALA A 182 6.27 -3.76 6.15
C ALA A 182 6.96 -2.40 6.05
N ASP A 183 8.18 -2.29 6.57
CA ASP A 183 9.02 -1.09 6.60
C ASP A 183 9.11 -0.40 5.24
N LYS A 184 9.36 -1.18 4.17
CA LYS A 184 9.48 -0.65 2.81
C LYS A 184 8.19 0.04 2.36
N PHE A 185 7.03 -0.54 2.68
CA PHE A 185 5.73 0.06 2.35
C PHE A 185 5.46 1.31 3.17
N ILE A 186 5.82 1.29 4.46
CA ILE A 186 5.64 2.43 5.37
C ILE A 186 6.45 3.63 4.88
N VAL A 187 7.75 3.45 4.67
CA VAL A 187 8.67 4.54 4.27
C VAL A 187 8.32 5.08 2.88
N GLU A 188 8.06 4.20 1.91
CA GLU A 188 7.64 4.63 0.57
C GLU A 188 6.33 5.41 0.65
N THR A 189 5.31 4.91 1.35
CA THR A 189 4.02 5.60 1.49
C THR A 189 4.21 7.00 2.10
N LEU A 190 5.01 7.10 3.16
CA LEU A 190 5.29 8.39 3.80
C LEU A 190 6.07 9.37 2.92
N SER A 191 6.96 8.88 2.05
CA SER A 191 7.71 9.75 1.13
C SER A 191 6.81 10.56 0.19
N HIS A 192 5.56 10.13 0.02
CA HIS A 192 4.55 10.80 -0.81
C HIS A 192 3.43 11.47 -0.01
N LEU A 193 3.46 11.43 1.33
CA LEU A 193 2.42 12.01 2.20
C LEU A 193 2.98 13.14 3.07
N PRO A 194 2.98 14.40 2.59
CA PRO A 194 3.78 15.49 3.17
C PRO A 194 3.32 15.95 4.56
N ILE A 195 2.05 15.73 4.93
CA ILE A 195 1.46 16.16 6.22
C ILE A 195 1.14 14.97 7.15
N SER A 196 1.78 13.82 6.90
CA SER A 196 1.53 12.56 7.58
C SER A 196 2.76 12.10 8.37
N PHE A 197 2.58 11.16 9.30
CA PHE A 197 3.67 10.59 10.08
C PHE A 197 3.48 9.09 10.33
N ALA A 198 4.58 8.40 10.61
CA ALA A 198 4.59 7.03 11.11
C ALA A 198 4.39 6.97 12.63
N VAL A 199 3.60 6.01 13.08
CA VAL A 199 3.53 5.55 14.47
C VAL A 199 4.36 4.27 14.57
N THR A 200 5.63 4.41 14.97
CA THR A 200 6.58 3.30 15.10
C THR A 200 7.73 3.68 16.03
N ASN A 201 8.32 2.67 16.70
CA ASN A 201 9.58 2.83 17.41
C ASN A 201 10.80 2.47 16.56
N ASP A 202 10.61 1.87 15.39
CA ASP A 202 11.71 1.62 14.45
C ASP A 202 12.27 2.94 13.88
N ARG A 203 13.52 2.92 13.43
CA ARG A 203 14.15 4.02 12.71
C ARG A 203 14.29 3.72 11.21
N PHE A 204 14.00 2.49 10.77
CA PHE A 204 14.11 2.05 9.38
C PHE A 204 15.49 2.30 8.78
N ARG A 205 16.56 2.05 9.55
CA ARG A 205 17.95 2.39 9.19
C ARG A 205 18.39 1.80 7.85
N ASP A 206 17.91 0.61 7.53
CA ASP A 206 18.23 -0.09 6.27
C ASP A 206 17.73 0.67 5.02
N TYR A 207 16.81 1.61 5.19
CA TYR A 207 16.21 2.40 4.12
C TYR A 207 16.74 3.85 4.06
N GLU A 208 17.58 4.30 5.00
CA GLU A 208 18.08 5.68 5.07
C GLU A 208 18.84 6.11 3.79
N ALA A 209 19.52 5.17 3.13
CA ALA A 209 20.23 5.45 1.88
C ALA A 209 19.30 5.74 0.70
N GLN A 210 18.04 5.27 0.75
CA GLN A 210 17.07 5.36 -0.34
C GLN A 210 16.07 6.52 -0.16
N TYR A 211 15.78 6.91 1.09
CA TYR A 211 14.73 7.90 1.38
C TYR A 211 15.29 9.06 2.21
N SER A 212 15.34 10.24 1.59
CA SER A 212 15.89 11.43 2.24
C SER A 212 15.09 11.87 3.48
N LEU A 213 13.78 11.59 3.51
CA LEU A 213 12.91 11.86 4.66
C LEU A 213 13.44 11.29 5.99
N LEU A 214 14.12 10.13 5.94
CA LEU A 214 14.65 9.45 7.12
C LEU A 214 15.89 10.16 7.70
N ARG A 215 16.58 10.96 6.88
CA ARG A 215 17.82 11.66 7.23
C ARG A 215 17.61 13.12 7.57
N GLU A 216 16.62 13.75 6.94
CA GLU A 216 16.40 15.20 7.01
C GLU A 216 15.75 15.66 8.33
N SER A 217 14.83 14.86 8.89
CA SER A 217 14.17 15.19 10.16
C SER A 217 13.66 13.94 10.88
N ASN A 218 13.24 14.11 12.14
CA ASN A 218 12.52 13.07 12.88
C ASN A 218 10.99 13.29 12.89
N ASP A 219 10.50 14.34 12.23
CA ASP A 219 9.10 14.74 12.33
C ASP A 219 8.14 13.74 11.69
N TRP A 220 8.64 13.01 10.68
CA TRP A 220 7.94 11.90 10.03
C TRP A 220 7.63 10.77 10.99
N ARG A 221 8.25 10.68 12.18
CA ARG A 221 8.10 9.57 13.11
C ARG A 221 7.59 10.03 14.47
N LYS A 222 6.64 9.28 15.01
CA LYS A 222 6.13 9.43 16.37
C LYS A 222 6.27 8.09 17.10
N GLY A 223 7.24 8.03 18.01
CA GLY A 223 7.53 6.84 18.82
C GLY A 223 6.49 6.62 19.92
N VAL A 224 6.22 5.36 20.26
CA VAL A 224 5.21 4.96 21.24
C VAL A 224 5.87 4.50 22.53
N THR A 225 5.47 5.07 23.66
CA THR A 225 5.91 4.65 24.99
C THR A 225 4.72 4.29 25.86
N LEU A 226 4.86 3.22 26.65
CA LEU A 226 3.88 2.80 27.65
C LEU A 226 4.47 3.08 29.03
N LYS A 227 3.90 4.01 29.80
CA LYS A 227 4.40 4.39 31.12
C LYS A 227 3.24 4.66 32.08
N GLY A 228 3.26 3.99 33.24
CA GLY A 228 2.26 4.20 34.30
C GLY A 228 0.82 3.99 33.84
N GLY A 229 0.57 3.03 32.94
CA GLY A 229 -0.76 2.79 32.38
C GLY A 229 -1.21 3.85 31.37
N THR A 230 -0.33 4.73 30.91
CA THR A 230 -0.61 5.71 29.84
C THR A 230 0.17 5.39 28.57
N ILE A 231 -0.44 5.71 27.44
CA ILE A 231 0.18 5.64 26.11
C ILE A 231 0.64 7.05 25.74
N GLN A 232 1.92 7.17 25.42
CA GLN A 232 2.52 8.43 24.99
C GLN A 232 3.01 8.29 23.56
N LEU A 233 2.75 9.33 22.77
CA LEU A 233 3.22 9.44 21.39
C LEU A 233 4.23 10.59 21.33
N TYR A 234 5.48 10.30 20.98
CA TYR A 234 6.56 11.28 20.98
C TYR A 234 6.20 12.48 20.07
N GLN A 235 6.41 13.72 20.54
CA GLN A 235 6.03 14.96 19.86
C GLN A 235 4.54 15.11 19.51
N HIS A 236 3.65 14.31 20.12
CA HIS A 236 2.22 14.43 19.93
C HIS A 236 1.51 14.28 21.27
N ARG A 237 0.85 15.35 21.72
CA ARG A 237 0.22 15.40 23.04
C ARG A 237 -1.30 15.24 22.91
N PHE A 238 -1.80 14.12 23.40
CA PHE A 238 -3.24 13.91 23.56
C PHE A 238 -3.79 14.79 24.69
N ASN A 239 -5.00 15.32 24.49
CA ASN A 239 -5.76 16.04 25.51
C ASN A 239 -7.22 15.53 25.53
N PRO A 240 -7.63 14.73 26.53
CA PRO A 240 -6.86 14.30 27.71
C PRO A 240 -5.75 13.27 27.38
N PRO A 241 -4.82 12.98 28.32
CA PRO A 241 -3.84 11.91 28.16
C PRO A 241 -4.48 10.57 27.82
N LEU A 242 -3.84 9.80 26.94
CA LEU A 242 -4.36 8.52 26.50
C LEU A 242 -4.05 7.43 27.54
N GLU A 243 -5.07 6.98 28.26
CA GLU A 243 -4.94 5.89 29.23
C GLU A 243 -5.09 4.52 28.56
N LEU A 244 -4.29 3.58 29.03
CA LEU A 244 -4.35 2.16 28.70
C LEU A 244 -5.38 1.47 29.59
N SER A 245 -6.59 2.05 29.70
CA SER A 245 -7.72 1.31 30.24
C SER A 245 -8.43 0.63 29.06
N ALA A 246 -8.85 -0.61 29.25
CA ALA A 246 -9.80 -1.22 28.33
C ALA A 246 -11.04 -0.33 28.34
N GLN A 247 -11.18 0.56 27.35
CA GLN A 247 -12.37 1.37 27.18
C GLN A 247 -13.56 0.41 27.25
N LYS A 248 -14.33 0.49 28.34
CA LYS A 248 -15.61 -0.19 28.46
C LYS A 248 -16.42 0.28 27.25
N ARG A 249 -16.54 -0.57 26.23
CA ARG A 249 -17.49 -0.34 25.14
C ARG A 249 -18.81 0.03 25.79
N LYS A 250 -19.31 1.24 25.57
CA LYS A 250 -20.73 1.54 25.80
C LYS A 250 -21.47 0.59 24.86
N THR A 251 -21.95 -0.53 25.39
CA THR A 251 -22.89 -1.37 24.67
C THR A 251 -24.06 -0.47 24.26
N PRO A 252 -24.50 -0.49 23.00
CA PRO A 252 -25.72 0.18 22.60
C PRO A 252 -26.84 -0.29 23.54
N ARG A 253 -27.55 0.66 24.15
CA ARG A 253 -28.72 0.36 24.97
C ARG A 253 -29.66 -0.48 24.10
N PRO A 254 -30.09 -1.68 24.52
CA PRO A 254 -31.02 -2.48 23.73
C PRO A 254 -32.24 -1.61 23.46
N ALA A 255 -32.57 -1.44 22.18
CA ALA A 255 -33.78 -0.75 21.77
C ALA A 255 -34.95 -1.41 22.51
N GLY A 256 -35.64 -0.63 23.34
CA GLY A 256 -36.71 -1.11 24.19
C GLY A 256 -37.69 -1.93 23.37
N ARG A 257 -37.88 -3.18 23.79
CA ARG A 257 -38.93 -4.06 23.30
C ARG A 257 -40.26 -3.38 23.66
N ARG A 258 -40.95 -2.82 22.68
CA ARG A 258 -42.37 -2.44 22.85
C ARG A 258 -43.13 -3.75 23.04
N VAL A 259 -43.74 -3.89 24.21
CA VAL A 259 -44.77 -4.88 24.51
C VAL A 259 -46.08 -4.37 23.94
#